data_AF-A0A7C7PZ74-F1
#
_entry.id   AF-A0A7C7PZ74-F1
#
_cell.length_a   1.000
_cell.length_b   1.000
_cell.length_c   1.000
_cell.angle_alpha   90.00
_cell.angle_beta   90.00
_cell.angle_gamma   90.00
#
_symmetry.space_group_name_H-M   'P 1'
#
loop_
_entity.id
_entity.type
_entity.pdbx_description
1 polymer ?
#
loop_
_entity_poly.entity_id
_entity_poly.type
_entity_poly.pdbx_seq_one_letter_code
_entity_poly.pdbx_strand_id
1 'polypeptide(L)'
;MGRSGPAAGGIDVDLTAVVVSVRDDEPQALVVPAAPSGRAALPSGPLRPDHGTLQAGLRSWVEQQTRRRLGYVEQLYTFGDRPAPAGDDR
;
A
#
# COMPACT_ATOMS: atom_id res chain seq x y z
N MET A 1 -7.42 33.42 16.05
CA MET A 1 -6.70 32.45 16.89
C MET A 1 -7.69 31.41 17.38
N GLY A 2 -7.91 30.34 16.61
CA GLY A 2 -8.74 29.20 17.00
C GLY A 2 -7.83 27.99 17.06
N ARG A 3 -7.57 27.48 18.26
CA ARG A 3 -6.82 26.23 18.44
C ARG A 3 -7.77 25.09 18.06
N SER A 4 -7.57 24.49 16.89
CA SER A 4 -8.19 23.21 16.56
C SER A 4 -7.76 22.17 17.59
N GLY A 5 -8.74 21.60 18.30
CA GLY A 5 -8.54 20.45 19.17
C GLY A 5 -8.05 19.22 18.39
N PRO A 6 -7.57 18.17 19.07
CA PRO A 6 -7.06 16.98 18.41
C PRO A 6 -8.15 16.39 17.49
N ALA A 7 -7.84 16.24 16.21
CA ALA A 7 -8.69 15.52 15.28
C ALA A 7 -8.97 14.13 15.85
N ALA A 8 -10.24 13.72 15.89
CA ALA A 8 -10.63 12.36 16.26
C ALA A 8 -9.79 11.37 15.44
N GLY A 9 -9.01 10.51 16.10
CA GLY A 9 -7.98 9.69 15.48
C GLY A 9 -8.54 8.79 14.38
N GLY A 10 -8.27 9.14 13.12
CA GLY A 10 -8.58 8.32 11.97
C GLY A 10 -7.65 7.11 11.88
N ILE A 11 -8.15 6.01 11.30
CA ILE A 11 -7.34 4.84 10.96
C ILE A 11 -6.86 5.06 9.53
N ASP A 12 -5.54 5.20 9.36
CA ASP A 12 -4.92 5.15 8.04
C ASP A 12 -4.71 3.70 7.63
N VAL A 13 -5.06 3.38 6.38
CA VAL A 13 -4.93 2.04 5.81
C VAL A 13 -4.10 2.13 4.55
N ASP A 14 -2.96 1.45 4.52
CA ASP A 14 -2.15 1.27 3.32
C ASP A 14 -2.42 -0.09 2.68
N LEU A 15 -2.50 -0.10 1.36
CA LEU A 15 -2.68 -1.29 0.54
C LEU A 15 -1.35 -1.65 -0.09
N THR A 16 -0.90 -2.89 0.07
CA THR A 16 0.34 -3.40 -0.56
C THR A 16 0.02 -4.67 -1.36
N ALA A 17 0.49 -4.73 -2.61
CA ALA A 17 0.26 -5.87 -3.49
C ALA A 17 1.54 -6.66 -3.73
N VAL A 18 1.49 -7.99 -3.55
CA VAL A 18 2.49 -8.91 -4.10
C VAL A 18 1.91 -9.48 -5.38
N VAL A 19 2.44 -9.07 -6.53
CA VAL A 19 2.00 -9.57 -7.84
C VAL A 19 3.03 -10.56 -8.35
N VAL A 20 2.63 -11.81 -8.49
CA VAL A 20 3.49 -12.93 -8.91
C VAL A 20 3.15 -13.35 -10.33
N SER A 21 4.16 -13.68 -11.12
CA SER A 21 4.03 -14.32 -12.43
C SER A 21 5.09 -15.40 -12.59
N VAL A 22 4.85 -16.41 -13.42
CA VAL A 22 5.87 -17.40 -13.79
C VAL A 22 6.34 -17.11 -15.21
N ARG A 23 7.66 -17.04 -15.40
CA ARG A 23 8.29 -16.88 -16.71
C ARG A 23 9.45 -17.86 -16.82
N ASP A 24 9.51 -18.62 -17.90
CA ASP A 24 10.57 -19.62 -18.13
C ASP A 24 10.72 -20.61 -16.95
N ASP A 25 9.58 -21.04 -16.39
CA ASP A 25 9.44 -21.89 -15.19
C ASP A 25 10.01 -21.28 -13.89
N GLU A 26 10.30 -19.98 -13.88
CA GLU A 26 10.80 -19.24 -12.73
C GLU A 26 9.73 -18.28 -12.16
N PRO A 27 9.41 -18.34 -10.85
CA PRO A 27 8.49 -17.39 -10.23
C PRO A 27 9.16 -16.02 -10.08
N GLN A 28 8.45 -14.98 -10.49
CA GLN A 28 8.90 -13.60 -10.45
C GLN A 28 7.89 -12.73 -9.69
N ALA A 29 8.39 -11.77 -8.93
CA ALA A 29 7.58 -10.75 -8.28
C ALA A 29 7.74 -9.40 -8.99
N LEU A 30 6.63 -8.74 -9.28
CA LEU A 30 6.63 -7.40 -9.85
C LEU A 30 7.02 -6.37 -8.79
N VAL A 31 7.97 -5.51 -9.12
CA VAL A 31 8.42 -4.39 -8.28
C VAL A 31 8.32 -3.08 -9.04
N VAL A 32 8.19 -2.00 -8.30
CA VAL A 32 8.19 -0.61 -8.78
C VAL A 32 9.35 0.16 -8.14
N PRO A 33 9.89 1.21 -8.77
CA PRO A 33 10.85 2.09 -8.13
C PRO A 33 10.17 2.90 -7.01
N ALA A 34 10.67 2.79 -5.78
CA ALA A 34 10.22 3.62 -4.66
C ALA A 34 10.89 4.99 -4.72
N ALA A 35 10.11 6.07 -4.69
CA ALA A 35 10.64 7.42 -4.52
C ALA A 35 10.90 7.73 -3.04
N PRO A 36 11.90 8.56 -2.69
CA PRO A 36 12.89 9.17 -3.57
C PRO A 36 14.16 8.31 -3.78
N SER A 37 14.29 7.18 -3.06
CA SER A 37 15.52 6.38 -3.02
C SER A 37 15.80 5.55 -4.27
N GLY A 38 14.81 5.38 -5.16
CA GLY A 38 14.87 4.52 -6.34
C GLY A 38 14.90 3.02 -6.02
N ARG A 39 14.75 2.63 -4.76
CA ARG A 39 14.82 1.22 -4.33
C ARG A 39 13.61 0.46 -4.83
N ALA A 40 13.78 -0.79 -5.23
CA ALA A 40 12.66 -1.66 -5.57
C ALA A 40 11.70 -1.81 -4.38
N ALA A 41 10.41 -1.63 -4.64
CA ALA A 41 9.33 -1.82 -3.70
C ALA A 41 8.17 -2.56 -4.35
N LEU A 42 7.29 -3.11 -3.52
CA LEU A 42 6.01 -3.63 -3.98
C LEU A 42 5.08 -2.47 -4.37
N PRO A 43 4.19 -2.65 -5.35
CA PRO A 43 3.12 -1.68 -5.60
C PRO A 43 2.29 -1.45 -4.35
N SER A 44 2.16 -0.18 -3.94
CA SER A 44 1.45 0.17 -2.71
C SER A 44 0.87 1.57 -2.72
N GLY A 45 -0.08 1.85 -1.83
CA GLY A 45 -0.57 3.19 -1.57
C GLY A 45 -1.77 3.22 -0.64
N PRO A 46 -2.20 4.42 -0.21
CA PRO A 46 -3.27 4.55 0.78
C PRO A 46 -4.62 4.10 0.21
N LEU A 47 -5.47 3.54 1.06
CA LEU A 47 -6.89 3.40 0.77
C LEU A 47 -7.52 4.79 0.76
N ARG A 48 -8.09 5.17 -0.39
CA ARG A 48 -8.74 6.47 -0.57
C ARG A 48 -10.27 6.30 -0.62
N PRO A 49 -11.06 7.32 -0.22
CA PRO A 49 -12.51 7.23 -0.23
C PRO A 49 -13.11 6.89 -1.60
N ASP A 50 -12.48 7.33 -2.69
CA ASP A 50 -12.92 7.10 -4.07
C ASP A 50 -12.71 5.65 -4.54
N HIS A 51 -11.94 4.83 -3.82
CA HIS A 51 -11.76 3.42 -4.17
C HIS A 51 -12.99 2.56 -3.86
N GLY A 52 -13.80 2.93 -2.86
CA GLY A 52 -15.01 2.20 -2.44
C GLY A 52 -14.79 0.83 -1.78
N THR A 53 -13.69 0.12 -2.09
CA THR A 53 -13.31 -1.17 -1.47
C THR A 53 -11.78 -1.34 -1.42
N LEU A 54 -11.28 -2.21 -0.52
CA LEU A 54 -9.85 -2.59 -0.46
C LEU A 54 -9.36 -3.15 -1.79
N GLN A 55 -10.12 -4.07 -2.39
CA GLN A 55 -9.75 -4.72 -3.65
C GLN A 55 -9.71 -3.73 -4.81
N ALA A 56 -10.68 -2.82 -4.92
CA ALA A 56 -10.68 -1.80 -5.96
C ALA A 56 -9.50 -0.84 -5.80
N GLY A 57 -9.18 -0.44 -4.56
CA GLY A 57 -8.00 0.39 -4.28
C GLY A 57 -6.69 -0.31 -4.64
N LEU A 58 -6.53 -1.58 -4.28
CA LEU A 58 -5.35 -2.38 -4.60
C LEU A 58 -5.15 -2.49 -6.12
N ARG A 59 -6.23 -2.78 -6.86
CA ARG A 59 -6.22 -2.85 -8.33
C ARG A 59 -5.85 -1.50 -8.96
N SER A 60 -6.43 -0.41 -8.44
CA SER A 60 -6.14 0.95 -8.88
C SER A 60 -4.65 1.28 -8.74
N TRP A 61 -4.05 1.02 -7.58
CA TRP A 61 -2.64 1.27 -7.36
C TRP A 61 -1.72 0.45 -8.25
N VAL A 62 -2.01 -0.85 -8.42
CA VAL A 62 -1.23 -1.70 -9.31
C VAL A 62 -1.33 -1.21 -10.76
N GLU A 63 -2.52 -0.89 -11.26
CA GLU A 63 -2.68 -0.40 -12.64
C GLU A 63 -1.99 0.95 -12.85
N GLN A 64 -2.08 1.88 -11.89
CA GLN A 64 -1.42 3.18 -11.97
C GLN A 64 0.10 3.07 -12.01
N GLN A 65 0.70 2.24 -11.14
CA GLN A 65 2.15 2.16 -10.99
C GLN A 65 2.83 1.23 -12.00
N THR A 66 2.10 0.24 -12.52
CA THR A 66 2.68 -0.82 -13.36
C THR A 66 2.08 -0.88 -14.77
N ARG A 67 0.96 -0.19 -15.01
CA ARG A 67 0.15 -0.27 -16.24
C ARG A 67 -0.37 -1.68 -16.53
N ARG A 68 -0.46 -2.55 -15.52
CA ARG A 68 -0.99 -3.91 -15.62
C ARG A 68 -2.32 -4.03 -14.91
N ARG A 69 -3.27 -4.72 -15.55
CA ARG A 69 -4.55 -5.10 -14.95
C ARG A 69 -4.43 -6.47 -14.32
N LEU A 70 -4.87 -6.62 -13.08
CA LEU A 70 -4.87 -7.89 -12.37
C LEU A 70 -6.06 -8.75 -12.81
N GLY A 71 -5.81 -10.02 -13.14
CA GLY A 71 -6.88 -11.00 -13.36
C GLY A 71 -7.49 -11.47 -12.04
N TYR A 72 -6.63 -11.89 -11.12
CA TYR A 72 -6.99 -12.43 -9.81
C TYR A 72 -6.36 -11.61 -8.67
N VAL A 73 -7.08 -11.50 -7.56
CA VAL A 73 -6.62 -10.85 -6.32
C VAL A 73 -7.15 -11.67 -5.16
N GLU A 74 -6.29 -11.93 -4.19
CA GLU A 74 -6.63 -12.55 -2.91
C GLU A 74 -5.99 -11.73 -1.78
N GLN A 75 -6.67 -11.62 -0.65
CA GLN A 75 -6.15 -10.94 0.54
C GLN A 75 -5.44 -11.98 1.41
N LEU A 76 -4.14 -11.79 1.65
CA LEU A 76 -3.33 -12.71 2.47
C LEU A 76 -3.44 -12.42 3.97
N TYR A 77 -3.27 -11.15 4.35
CA TYR A 77 -3.28 -10.71 5.75
C TYR A 77 -3.57 -9.21 5.86
N THR A 78 -3.86 -8.74 7.07
CA THR A 78 -3.97 -7.32 7.41
C THR A 78 -3.16 -7.07 8.68
N PHE A 79 -2.23 -6.12 8.62
CA PHE A 79 -1.46 -5.71 9.79
C PHE A 79 -2.12 -4.48 10.43
N GLY A 80 -2.31 -4.54 11.74
CA GLY A 80 -2.88 -3.46 12.55
C GLY A 80 -1.88 -3.06 13.62
N ASP A 81 -0.79 -2.41 13.22
CA ASP A 81 0.21 -1.91 14.17
C ASP A 81 -0.15 -0.50 14.61
N ARG A 82 -0.14 -0.26 15.92
CA ARG A 82 -0.13 1.11 16.45
C ARG A 82 1.33 1.55 16.48
N PRO A 83 1.71 2.65 15.82
CA PRO A 83 3.10 3.13 15.91
C PRO A 83 3.44 3.33 17.38
N ALA A 84 4.59 2.80 17.82
CA ALA A 84 5.10 3.05 19.15
C ALA A 84 5.19 4.58 19.36
N PRO A 85 4.84 5.12 20.54
CA PRO A 85 5.12 6.51 20.82
C PRO A 85 6.62 6.73 20.56
N ALA A 86 6.95 7.73 19.74
CA ALA A 86 8.34 8.08 19.46
C ALA A 86 9.08 8.16 20.79
N GLY A 87 10.06 7.28 20.99
CA GLY A 87 10.91 7.34 22.17
C GLY A 87 11.56 8.72 22.21
N ASP A 88 11.40 9.41 23.34
CA ASP A 88 12.16 10.61 23.65
C ASP A 88 13.65 10.22 23.65
N ASP A 89 14.32 10.52 22.55
CA ASP A 89 15.75 10.29 22.37
C ASP A 89 16.47 11.29 23.30
N ARG A 90 16.87 10.81 24.47
CA ARG A 90 17.72 11.52 25.44
C ARG A 90 19.15 10.99 25.39
#